data_AF-A0A2V9UZ96-F1
#
_entry.id   AF-A0A2V9UZ96-F1
#
_cell.length_a   1.000
_cell.length_b   1.000
_cell.length_c   1.000
_cell.angle_alpha   90.00
_cell.angle_beta   90.00
_cell.angle_gamma   90.00
#
_symmetry.space_group_name_H-M   'P 1'
#
loop_
_entity.id
_entity.type
_entity.pdbx_description
1 polymer ?
#
loop_
_entity_poly.entity_id
_entity_poly.type
_entity_poly.pdbx_seq_one_letter_code
_entity_poly.pdbx_strand_id
1 'polypeptide(L)'
;MLSDISRALARSRREFLRSAAGVALGSALLHSSPFARAAITAKRRKVVVITFGGGARDQETFAPEGQENIPHLIRELIPQATFFTQVVNRGILGHYVATASLATGVYETINNFASLPPEHPTVFEYFRKDLKRPSSDAWVVAPSNGFNRIGESSHRAYGAGLGASVILPKHLLTAAMSGRITNYEHLLRDNYETPFYAPELGGSEFELHQLEMILKLSVDDFKAHARTLSSPDELSVYIARQLMRQVAPSLLWI
;
A
#
# COMPACT_ATOMS: atom_id res chain seq x y z
N MET A 1 0.91 -33.39 2.47
CA MET A 1 0.10 -32.73 3.52
C MET A 1 0.07 -31.21 3.36
N LEU A 2 1.19 -30.47 3.36
CA LEU A 2 1.17 -29.00 3.12
C LEU A 2 1.02 -28.60 1.64
N SER A 3 1.61 -29.37 0.72
CA SER A 3 1.38 -29.22 -0.74
C SER A 3 -0.09 -29.38 -1.15
N ASP A 4 -0.85 -30.15 -0.37
CA ASP A 4 -2.27 -30.40 -0.60
C ASP A 4 -3.14 -29.22 -0.17
N ILE A 5 -2.73 -28.47 0.87
CA ILE A 5 -3.44 -27.27 1.34
C ILE A 5 -3.29 -26.12 0.33
N SER A 6 -2.08 -25.88 -0.19
CA SER A 6 -1.86 -24.85 -1.22
C SER A 6 -2.60 -25.16 -2.51
N ARG A 7 -2.75 -26.44 -2.91
CA ARG A 7 -3.60 -26.83 -4.05
C ARG A 7 -5.09 -26.71 -3.75
N ALA A 8 -5.54 -27.03 -2.54
CA ALA A 8 -6.95 -26.94 -2.14
C ALA A 8 -7.46 -25.50 -2.00
N LEU A 9 -6.56 -24.55 -1.68
CA LEU A 9 -6.88 -23.13 -1.51
C LEU A 9 -6.57 -22.28 -2.75
N ALA A 10 -5.85 -22.85 -3.74
CA ALA A 10 -5.57 -22.18 -5.00
C ALA A 10 -6.88 -21.86 -5.73
N ARG A 11 -7.11 -20.57 -6.00
CA ARG A 11 -8.21 -20.13 -6.87
C ARG A 11 -7.66 -19.40 -8.08
N SER A 12 -8.22 -19.70 -9.25
CA SER A 12 -7.98 -18.88 -10.43
C SER A 12 -8.70 -17.53 -10.31
N ARG A 13 -8.20 -16.50 -11.01
CA ARG A 13 -8.90 -15.21 -11.16
C ARG A 13 -10.34 -15.40 -11.62
N ARG A 14 -10.57 -16.33 -12.55
CA ARG A 14 -11.90 -16.63 -13.10
C ARG A 14 -12.84 -17.16 -12.01
N GLU A 15 -12.39 -18.10 -11.18
CA GLU A 15 -13.21 -18.65 -10.09
C GLU A 15 -13.51 -17.61 -9.03
N PHE A 16 -12.52 -16.79 -8.66
CA PHE A 16 -12.72 -15.67 -7.74
C PHE A 16 -13.80 -14.70 -8.25
N LEU A 17 -13.67 -14.23 -9.50
CA LEU A 17 -14.64 -13.31 -10.10
C LEU A 17 -16.04 -13.92 -10.20
N ARG A 18 -16.14 -15.22 -10.52
CA ARG A 18 -17.42 -15.95 -10.53
C ARG A 18 -18.04 -16.04 -9.14
N SER A 19 -17.26 -16.37 -8.11
CA SER A 19 -17.74 -16.39 -6.72
C SER A 19 -18.19 -15.00 -6.26
N ALA A 20 -17.40 -13.96 -6.53
CA ALA A 20 -17.74 -12.59 -6.18
C ALA A 20 -19.02 -12.11 -6.88
N ALA A 21 -19.17 -12.38 -8.18
CA ALA A 21 -20.37 -12.04 -8.94
C ALA A 21 -21.60 -12.86 -8.50
N GLY A 22 -21.42 -14.15 -8.19
CA GLY A 22 -22.49 -15.03 -7.69
C GLY A 22 -23.04 -14.59 -6.34
N VAL A 23 -22.19 -14.15 -5.41
CA VAL A 23 -22.61 -13.56 -4.13
C VAL A 23 -23.37 -12.25 -4.34
N ALA A 24 -22.94 -11.40 -5.27
CA ALA A 24 -23.64 -10.16 -5.61
C ALA A 24 -25.05 -10.43 -6.18
N LEU A 25 -25.18 -11.36 -7.12
CA LEU A 25 -26.47 -11.75 -7.71
C LEU A 25 -27.41 -12.43 -6.71
N GLY A 26 -26.90 -13.32 -5.86
CA GLY A 26 -27.69 -13.98 -4.82
C GLY A 26 -28.26 -13.01 -3.80
N SER A 27 -27.54 -11.93 -3.48
CA SER A 27 -28.03 -10.87 -2.59
C SER A 27 -29.13 -10.00 -3.23
N ALA A 28 -29.17 -9.90 -4.56
CA ALA A 28 -30.14 -9.07 -5.28
C ALA A 28 -31.56 -9.68 -5.35
N LEU A 29 -31.71 -10.99 -5.12
CA LEU A 29 -32.97 -11.73 -5.22
C LEU A 29 -33.80 -11.74 -3.91
N LEU A 30 -33.27 -11.18 -2.81
CA LEU A 30 -33.99 -11.06 -1.53
C LEU A 30 -34.67 -9.68 -1.43
N HIS A 31 -35.98 -9.66 -1.22
CA HIS A 31 -36.91 -8.50 -1.30
C HIS A 31 -36.68 -7.36 -0.28
N SER A 32 -35.52 -7.26 0.35
CA SER A 32 -35.13 -6.12 1.19
C SER A 32 -34.09 -5.29 0.45
N SER A 33 -34.44 -4.10 -0.06
CA SER A 33 -33.63 -3.22 -0.93
C SER A 33 -32.11 -3.51 -0.86
N PRO A 34 -31.62 -4.47 -1.68
CA PRO A 34 -30.26 -4.97 -1.59
C PRO A 34 -29.29 -3.93 -2.06
N PHE A 35 -29.71 -3.06 -2.99
CA PHE A 35 -28.92 -1.95 -3.50
C PHE A 35 -28.63 -0.91 -2.42
N ALA A 36 -29.61 -0.57 -1.57
CA ALA A 36 -29.38 0.35 -0.47
C ALA A 36 -28.49 -0.29 0.60
N ARG A 37 -28.75 -1.55 0.98
CA ARG A 37 -27.92 -2.26 1.97
C ARG A 37 -26.51 -2.54 1.46
N ALA A 38 -26.33 -2.98 0.21
CA ALA A 38 -25.04 -3.19 -0.41
C ALA A 38 -24.28 -1.88 -0.61
N ALA A 39 -24.96 -0.78 -0.98
CA ALA A 39 -24.33 0.54 -1.06
C ALA A 39 -23.91 1.06 0.33
N ILE A 40 -24.72 0.84 1.37
CA ILE A 40 -24.38 1.19 2.76
C ILE A 40 -23.23 0.31 3.27
N THR A 41 -23.25 -0.99 3.01
CA THR A 41 -22.17 -1.92 3.37
C THR A 41 -20.89 -1.59 2.60
N ALA A 42 -20.96 -1.28 1.31
CA ALA A 42 -19.82 -0.85 0.50
C ALA A 42 -19.22 0.47 1.02
N LYS A 43 -20.06 1.42 1.47
CA LYS A 43 -19.58 2.65 2.11
C LYS A 43 -18.84 2.42 3.44
N ARG A 44 -19.12 1.31 4.15
CA ARG A 44 -18.47 0.95 5.43
C ARG A 44 -17.28 0.00 5.29
N ARG A 45 -17.07 -0.59 4.11
CA ARG A 45 -15.94 -1.49 3.87
C ARG A 45 -14.65 -0.68 3.81
N LYS A 46 -13.67 -1.12 4.59
CA LYS A 46 -12.30 -0.63 4.51
C LYS A 46 -11.46 -1.64 3.75
N VAL A 47 -10.59 -1.16 2.89
CA VAL A 47 -9.63 -1.95 2.14
C VAL A 47 -8.24 -1.49 2.57
N VAL A 48 -7.47 -2.44 3.09
CA VAL A 48 -6.05 -2.24 3.40
C VAL A 48 -5.27 -3.13 2.46
N VAL A 49 -4.42 -2.52 1.64
CA VAL A 49 -3.47 -3.21 0.78
C VAL A 49 -2.11 -3.16 1.46
N ILE A 50 -1.48 -4.31 1.61
CA ILE A 50 -0.12 -4.43 2.16
C ILE A 50 0.75 -4.98 1.05
N THR A 51 1.75 -4.21 0.65
CA THR A 51 2.76 -4.61 -0.32
C THR A 51 4.08 -4.90 0.36
N PHE A 52 4.53 -6.14 0.22
CA PHE A 52 5.87 -6.53 0.67
C PHE A 52 6.86 -6.20 -0.44
N GLY A 53 7.64 -5.14 -0.25
CA GLY A 53 8.79 -4.81 -1.09
C GLY A 53 9.98 -5.72 -0.78
N GLY A 54 10.92 -5.83 -1.73
CA GLY A 54 12.16 -6.57 -1.51
C GLY A 54 12.13 -8.01 -1.99
N GLY A 55 12.15 -8.18 -3.32
CA GLY A 55 12.78 -9.30 -4.04
C GLY A 55 12.45 -10.76 -3.68
N ALA A 56 11.55 -11.04 -2.75
CA ALA A 56 11.27 -12.38 -2.25
C ALA A 56 10.72 -13.24 -3.40
N ARG A 57 11.51 -14.23 -3.84
CA ARG A 57 11.13 -15.08 -4.97
C ARG A 57 10.30 -16.23 -4.44
N ASP A 58 9.61 -16.89 -5.35
CA ASP A 58 8.80 -18.06 -5.04
C ASP A 58 9.63 -19.14 -4.33
N GLN A 59 10.87 -19.37 -4.80
CA GLN A 59 11.81 -20.33 -4.23
C GLN A 59 12.15 -20.08 -2.76
N GLU A 60 12.24 -18.82 -2.33
CA GLU A 60 12.51 -18.50 -0.91
C GLU A 60 11.24 -18.36 -0.07
N THR A 61 10.04 -18.47 -0.67
CA THR A 61 8.76 -18.22 0.01
C THR A 61 7.73 -19.34 -0.18
N PHE A 62 6.95 -19.33 -1.25
CA PHE A 62 5.78 -20.19 -1.39
C PHE A 62 6.12 -21.58 -1.98
N ALA A 63 7.27 -21.72 -2.65
CA ALA A 63 7.80 -23.02 -3.05
C ALA A 63 8.02 -23.91 -1.81
N PRO A 64 7.86 -25.25 -1.92
CA PRO A 64 7.94 -26.15 -0.76
C PRO A 64 9.18 -25.94 0.13
N GLU A 65 10.33 -25.69 -0.48
CA GLU A 65 11.61 -25.40 0.17
C GLU A 65 11.67 -24.04 0.88
N GLY A 66 10.92 -23.04 0.41
CA GLY A 66 10.93 -21.68 0.96
C GLY A 66 9.95 -21.45 2.12
N GLN A 67 8.99 -22.35 2.30
CA GLN A 67 7.88 -22.15 3.26
C GLN A 67 8.35 -22.03 4.72
N GLU A 68 9.54 -22.55 5.04
CA GLU A 68 10.16 -22.38 6.36
C GLU A 68 10.47 -20.92 6.72
N ASN A 69 10.69 -20.06 5.70
CA ASN A 69 10.97 -18.63 5.89
C ASN A 69 9.73 -17.80 6.15
N ILE A 70 8.53 -18.33 5.83
CA ILE A 70 7.26 -17.61 5.93
C ILE A 70 6.20 -18.38 6.73
N PRO A 71 6.52 -18.89 7.93
CA PRO A 71 5.66 -19.83 8.65
C PRO A 71 4.29 -19.24 9.00
N HIS A 72 4.21 -17.94 9.32
CA HIS A 72 2.96 -17.25 9.63
C HIS A 72 2.08 -17.04 8.38
N LEU A 73 2.68 -16.74 7.22
CA LEU A 73 1.92 -16.65 5.97
C LEU A 73 1.27 -17.99 5.64
N ILE A 74 2.01 -19.10 5.78
CA ILE A 74 1.51 -20.43 5.45
C ILE A 74 0.50 -20.95 6.47
N ARG A 75 0.79 -20.83 7.77
CA ARG A 75 0.00 -21.49 8.82
C ARG A 75 -1.18 -20.66 9.32
N GLU A 76 -1.11 -19.34 9.21
CA GLU A 76 -2.11 -18.45 9.80
C GLU A 76 -2.87 -17.66 8.74
N LEU A 77 -2.18 -17.09 7.73
CA LEU A 77 -2.82 -16.20 6.76
C LEU A 77 -3.45 -16.94 5.57
N ILE A 78 -2.74 -17.88 4.94
CA ILE A 78 -3.26 -18.65 3.80
C ILE A 78 -4.59 -19.37 4.10
N PRO A 79 -4.77 -20.04 5.26
CA PRO A 79 -6.02 -20.77 5.54
C PRO A 79 -7.27 -19.90 5.54
N GLN A 80 -7.13 -18.59 5.72
CA GLN A 80 -8.22 -17.61 5.72
C GLN A 80 -8.18 -16.69 4.49
N ALA A 81 -7.25 -16.91 3.55
CA ALA A 81 -7.07 -16.08 2.36
C ALA A 81 -7.69 -16.71 1.11
N THR A 82 -7.89 -15.89 0.08
CA THR A 82 -7.94 -16.37 -1.30
C THR A 82 -6.53 -16.29 -1.87
N PHE A 83 -5.92 -17.44 -2.14
CA PHE A 83 -4.53 -17.50 -2.59
C PHE A 83 -4.45 -17.72 -4.10
N PHE A 84 -3.69 -16.85 -4.77
CA PHE A 84 -3.41 -16.93 -6.21
C PHE A 84 -2.03 -17.53 -6.42
N THR A 85 -1.98 -18.78 -6.86
CA THR A 85 -0.72 -19.55 -7.04
C THR A 85 -0.04 -19.31 -8.39
N GLN A 86 -0.66 -18.54 -9.29
CA GLN A 86 -0.19 -18.33 -10.66
C GLN A 86 -0.05 -16.83 -10.94
N VAL A 87 0.97 -16.23 -10.33
CA VAL A 87 1.32 -14.83 -10.51
C VAL A 87 2.55 -14.77 -11.41
N VAL A 88 2.41 -14.08 -12.55
CA VAL A 88 3.50 -13.89 -13.50
C VAL A 88 3.83 -12.41 -13.61
N ASN A 89 5.12 -12.08 -13.59
CA ASN A 89 5.59 -10.75 -13.93
C ASN A 89 6.06 -10.74 -15.39
N ARG A 90 5.51 -9.81 -16.19
CA ARG A 90 5.95 -9.53 -17.57
C ARG A 90 6.44 -8.09 -17.74
N GLY A 91 6.44 -7.31 -16.68
CA GLY A 91 6.87 -5.92 -16.65
C GLY A 91 8.30 -5.77 -16.16
N ILE A 92 8.69 -4.51 -15.99
CA ILE A 92 10.01 -4.13 -15.49
C ILE A 92 10.12 -4.52 -14.01
N LEU A 93 11.28 -5.04 -13.61
CA LEU A 93 11.60 -5.31 -12.21
C LEU A 93 12.07 -4.01 -11.55
N GLY A 94 11.29 -3.49 -10.61
CA GLY A 94 11.64 -2.35 -9.78
C GLY A 94 10.50 -2.02 -8.82
N HIS A 95 10.82 -1.53 -7.63
CA HIS A 95 9.80 -1.33 -6.60
C HIS A 95 8.75 -0.31 -7.01
N TYR A 96 9.19 0.83 -7.55
CA TYR A 96 8.26 1.86 -7.99
C TYR A 96 7.37 1.38 -9.15
N VAL A 97 7.97 0.88 -10.25
CA VAL A 97 7.20 0.43 -11.42
C VAL A 97 6.30 -0.77 -11.11
N ALA A 98 6.71 -1.69 -10.23
CA ALA A 98 5.88 -2.81 -9.82
C ALA A 98 4.66 -2.34 -9.03
N THR A 99 4.85 -1.46 -8.05
CA THR A 99 3.74 -0.89 -7.28
C THR A 99 2.84 -0.01 -8.15
N ALA A 100 3.42 0.78 -9.07
CA ALA A 100 2.66 1.54 -10.06
C ALA A 100 1.80 0.60 -10.91
N SER A 101 2.37 -0.51 -11.38
CA SER A 101 1.64 -1.53 -12.14
C SER A 101 0.49 -2.17 -11.35
N LEU A 102 0.68 -2.38 -10.05
CA LEU A 102 -0.40 -2.85 -9.17
C LEU A 102 -1.48 -1.77 -8.99
N ALA A 103 -1.08 -0.51 -8.83
CA ALA A 103 -1.99 0.60 -8.63
C ALA A 103 -2.81 0.91 -9.88
N THR A 104 -2.24 0.79 -11.08
CA THR A 104 -2.92 1.08 -12.35
C THR A 104 -3.57 -0.14 -13.02
N GLY A 105 -3.13 -1.35 -12.64
CA GLY A 105 -3.61 -2.60 -13.21
C GLY A 105 -3.05 -2.92 -14.60
N VAL A 106 -2.01 -2.20 -15.03
CA VAL A 106 -1.27 -2.44 -16.28
C VAL A 106 0.22 -2.61 -15.99
N TYR A 107 0.96 -3.29 -16.87
CA TYR A 107 2.42 -3.33 -16.75
C TYR A 107 2.99 -1.97 -17.15
N GLU A 108 3.26 -1.13 -16.15
CA GLU A 108 3.89 0.17 -16.35
C GLU A 108 5.33 0.00 -16.85
N THR A 109 5.79 0.98 -17.65
CA THR A 109 7.15 1.01 -18.20
C THR A 109 7.91 2.26 -17.77
N ILE A 110 7.51 2.83 -16.63
CA ILE A 110 8.08 4.05 -16.06
C ILE A 110 9.54 3.80 -15.71
N ASN A 111 10.38 4.81 -15.90
CA ASN A 111 11.75 4.78 -15.43
C ASN A 111 11.77 4.74 -13.89
N ASN A 112 12.24 3.62 -13.32
CA ASN A 112 12.34 3.38 -11.88
C ASN A 112 13.18 4.42 -11.11
N PHE A 113 13.99 5.21 -11.82
CA PHE A 113 14.87 6.22 -11.22
C PHE A 113 14.30 7.64 -11.36
N ALA A 114 13.13 7.80 -11.99
CA ALA A 114 12.49 9.10 -12.18
C ALA A 114 11.30 9.24 -11.23
N SER A 115 11.18 10.39 -10.56
CA SER A 115 10.01 10.74 -9.73
C SER A 115 8.81 11.18 -10.60
N LEU A 116 8.38 10.30 -11.50
CA LEU A 116 7.26 10.53 -12.42
C LEU A 116 6.02 9.80 -11.91
N PRO A 117 4.82 10.41 -11.95
CA PRO A 117 3.58 9.70 -11.69
C PRO A 117 3.32 8.62 -12.74
N PRO A 118 2.51 7.59 -12.45
CA PRO A 118 2.05 6.65 -13.45
C PRO A 118 1.32 7.32 -14.61
N GLU A 119 1.40 6.73 -15.81
CA GLU A 119 0.71 7.28 -16.99
C GLU A 119 -0.77 6.88 -17.03
N HIS A 120 -1.12 5.74 -16.42
CA HIS A 120 -2.47 5.22 -16.39
C HIS A 120 -3.16 5.54 -15.07
N PRO A 121 -4.50 5.68 -15.07
CA PRO A 121 -5.25 5.98 -13.85
C PRO A 121 -5.06 4.90 -12.80
N THR A 122 -4.83 5.33 -11.57
CA THR A 122 -4.65 4.48 -10.40
C THR A 122 -6.00 4.05 -9.81
N VAL A 123 -5.99 2.96 -9.04
CA VAL A 123 -7.13 2.52 -8.24
C VAL A 123 -7.62 3.60 -7.29
N PHE A 124 -6.74 4.50 -6.82
CA PHE A 124 -7.09 5.61 -5.95
C PHE A 124 -7.97 6.63 -6.68
N GLU A 125 -7.62 6.95 -7.92
CA GLU A 125 -8.38 7.86 -8.77
C GLU A 125 -9.74 7.29 -9.14
N TYR A 126 -9.82 6.01 -9.54
CA TYR A 126 -11.10 5.31 -9.72
C TYR A 126 -11.94 5.35 -8.43
N PHE A 127 -11.33 4.97 -7.30
CA PHE A 127 -12.00 4.94 -5.99
C PHE A 127 -12.56 6.31 -5.60
N ARG A 128 -11.77 7.38 -5.71
CA ARG A 128 -12.18 8.72 -5.29
C ARG A 128 -13.16 9.35 -6.27
N LYS A 129 -12.89 9.28 -7.57
CA LYS A 129 -13.72 9.90 -8.61
C LYS A 129 -15.07 9.19 -8.72
N ASP A 130 -15.07 7.87 -8.89
CA ASP A 130 -16.28 7.13 -9.25
C ASP A 130 -17.20 6.92 -8.03
N LEU A 131 -16.62 6.81 -6.83
CA LEU A 131 -17.39 6.69 -5.59
C LEU A 131 -17.56 8.02 -4.85
N LYS A 132 -17.12 9.14 -5.44
CA LYS A 132 -17.22 10.51 -4.90
C LYS A 132 -16.66 10.61 -3.46
N ARG A 133 -15.48 10.04 -3.23
CA ARG A 133 -14.84 10.01 -1.90
C ARG A 133 -13.96 11.26 -1.68
N PRO A 134 -13.94 11.81 -0.45
CA PRO A 134 -13.10 12.96 -0.14
C PRO A 134 -11.60 12.58 -0.19
N SER A 135 -10.73 13.59 -0.26
CA SER A 135 -9.26 13.39 -0.27
C SER A 135 -8.72 12.69 0.97
N SER A 136 -9.43 12.80 2.10
CA SER A 136 -9.10 12.12 3.35
C SER A 136 -9.42 10.62 3.36
N ASP A 137 -10.05 10.06 2.32
CA ASP A 137 -10.56 8.68 2.34
C ASP A 137 -9.65 7.66 1.63
N ALA A 138 -8.57 8.13 0.98
CA ALA A 138 -7.59 7.30 0.28
C ALA A 138 -6.16 7.74 0.62
N TRP A 139 -5.36 6.82 1.15
CA TRP A 139 -3.99 7.09 1.60
C TRP A 139 -3.00 6.02 1.14
N VAL A 140 -1.77 6.45 0.88
CA VAL A 140 -0.61 5.58 0.70
C VAL A 140 0.43 5.93 1.76
N VAL A 141 0.91 4.94 2.50
CA VAL A 141 2.06 5.08 3.40
C VAL A 141 3.22 4.31 2.78
N ALA A 142 4.11 5.01 2.09
CA ALA A 142 5.19 4.36 1.36
C ALA A 142 6.54 4.53 2.08
N PRO A 143 7.35 3.47 2.20
CA PRO A 143 8.57 3.50 3.00
C PRO A 143 9.74 4.26 2.34
N SER A 144 9.67 4.56 1.04
CA SER A 144 10.79 5.10 0.25
C SER A 144 10.39 6.38 -0.50
N ASN A 145 11.39 7.24 -0.71
CA ASN A 145 11.25 8.56 -1.32
C ASN A 145 10.78 8.49 -2.77
N GLY A 146 11.14 7.41 -3.47
CA GLY A 146 10.76 7.18 -4.87
C GLY A 146 9.24 7.08 -5.09
N PHE A 147 8.46 6.89 -4.02
CA PHE A 147 7.01 6.72 -4.08
C PHE A 147 6.21 8.03 -3.95
N ASN A 148 6.86 9.19 -3.87
CA ASN A 148 6.19 10.48 -3.67
C ASN A 148 5.05 10.79 -4.66
N ARG A 149 5.10 10.23 -5.88
CA ARG A 149 4.09 10.41 -6.93
C ARG A 149 3.17 9.20 -7.15
N ILE A 150 3.20 8.18 -6.30
CA ILE A 150 2.43 6.94 -6.51
C ILE A 150 0.91 7.11 -6.38
N GLY A 151 0.47 8.14 -5.65
CA GLY A 151 -0.95 8.34 -5.32
C GLY A 151 -1.81 8.76 -6.50
N GLU A 152 -1.24 9.31 -7.58
CA GLU A 152 -1.98 9.93 -8.67
C GLU A 152 -1.28 9.73 -10.02
N SER A 153 -2.05 9.60 -11.10
CA SER A 153 -1.55 9.47 -12.46
C SER A 153 -1.40 10.80 -13.19
N SER A 154 -0.72 10.78 -14.35
CA SER A 154 -0.72 11.88 -15.32
C SER A 154 -1.84 11.77 -16.36
N HIS A 155 -2.79 10.84 -16.18
CA HIS A 155 -3.81 10.55 -17.18
C HIS A 155 -4.86 11.67 -17.27
N ARG A 156 -4.94 12.36 -18.42
CA ARG A 156 -5.83 13.53 -18.65
C ARG A 156 -7.30 13.39 -18.24
N ALA A 157 -7.85 12.17 -18.25
CA ALA A 157 -9.25 11.93 -17.88
C ALA A 157 -9.48 11.96 -16.36
N TYR A 158 -8.42 11.95 -15.56
CA TYR A 158 -8.44 12.08 -14.12
C TYR A 158 -7.78 13.42 -13.78
N GLY A 159 -8.52 14.25 -13.04
CA GLY A 159 -8.07 15.59 -12.68
C GLY A 159 -7.06 15.57 -11.54
N ALA A 160 -6.25 16.63 -11.49
CA ALA A 160 -5.28 16.83 -10.42
C ALA A 160 -5.97 16.77 -9.03
N GLY A 161 -5.37 16.06 -8.09
CA GLY A 161 -5.86 15.92 -6.72
C GLY A 161 -6.98 14.89 -6.54
N LEU A 162 -7.20 13.99 -7.51
CA LEU A 162 -8.10 12.84 -7.37
C LEU A 162 -7.39 11.56 -6.88
N GLY A 163 -6.07 11.58 -6.74
CA GLY A 163 -5.29 10.45 -6.23
C GLY A 163 -5.36 10.22 -4.72
N ALA A 164 -4.59 9.27 -4.20
CA ALA A 164 -4.43 9.10 -2.76
C ALA A 164 -3.45 10.14 -2.18
N SER A 165 -3.68 10.52 -0.92
CA SER A 165 -2.68 11.30 -0.17
C SER A 165 -1.51 10.39 0.20
N VAL A 166 -0.28 10.81 -0.08
CA VAL A 166 0.93 10.01 0.17
C VAL A 166 1.64 10.51 1.43
N ILE A 167 1.95 9.61 2.35
CA ILE A 167 2.84 9.87 3.48
C ILE A 167 4.11 9.06 3.29
N LEU A 168 5.24 9.73 3.46
CA LEU A 168 6.57 9.15 3.41
C LEU A 168 7.18 9.20 4.82
N PRO A 169 7.12 8.10 5.61
CA PRO A 169 7.52 8.13 7.02
C PRO A 169 8.98 8.54 7.23
N LYS A 170 9.88 8.20 6.29
CA LYS A 170 11.28 8.62 6.33
C LYS A 170 11.44 10.14 6.14
N HIS A 171 10.70 10.73 5.19
CA HIS A 171 10.69 12.19 5.02
C HIS A 171 10.21 12.89 6.29
N LEU A 172 9.12 12.39 6.89
CA LEU A 172 8.63 12.90 8.18
C LEU A 172 9.69 12.81 9.27
N LEU A 173 10.42 11.71 9.34
CA LEU A 173 11.49 11.51 10.32
C LEU A 173 12.68 12.46 10.07
N THR A 174 13.13 12.61 8.83
CA THR A 174 14.19 13.56 8.45
C THR A 174 13.79 15.00 8.79
N ALA A 175 12.59 15.42 8.41
CA ALA A 175 12.06 16.75 8.70
C ALA A 175 11.97 17.01 10.21
N ALA A 176 11.46 16.04 10.97
CA ALA A 176 11.38 16.12 12.43
C ALA A 176 12.76 16.33 13.06
N MET A 177 13.80 15.69 12.52
CA MET A 177 15.15 15.71 13.09
C MET A 177 15.97 16.97 12.75
N SER A 178 15.45 17.89 11.93
CA SER A 178 16.16 19.10 11.50
C SER A 178 17.58 18.81 10.96
N GLY A 179 17.77 17.66 10.30
CA GLY A 179 19.06 17.22 9.76
C GLY A 179 20.06 16.59 10.75
N ARG A 180 19.74 16.40 12.03
CA ARG A 180 20.64 15.74 13.01
C ARG A 180 20.44 14.22 13.04
N ILE A 181 21.17 13.49 12.21
CA ILE A 181 20.91 12.07 11.85
C ILE A 181 21.43 11.02 12.86
N THR A 182 22.26 11.41 13.83
CA THR A 182 23.22 10.51 14.53
C THR A 182 22.64 9.33 15.33
N ASN A 183 21.32 9.18 15.49
CA ASN A 183 20.69 8.11 16.26
C ASN A 183 19.56 7.33 15.52
N TYR A 184 19.34 7.61 14.23
CA TYR A 184 18.22 7.01 13.47
C TYR A 184 18.65 6.46 12.11
N GLU A 185 19.96 6.29 11.89
CA GLU A 185 20.51 5.81 10.63
C GLU A 185 19.92 4.46 10.20
N HIS A 186 19.57 3.58 11.15
CA HIS A 186 18.95 2.28 10.83
C HIS A 186 17.52 2.39 10.28
N LEU A 187 16.80 3.47 10.59
CA LEU A 187 15.47 3.75 10.04
C LEU A 187 15.52 4.52 8.72
N LEU A 188 16.59 5.31 8.53
CA LEU A 188 16.77 6.16 7.37
C LEU A 188 17.56 5.47 6.25
N ARG A 189 18.38 4.46 6.56
CA ARG A 189 19.03 3.63 5.54
C ARG A 189 17.98 2.83 4.79
N ASP A 190 17.92 3.06 3.49
CA ASP A 190 17.15 2.21 2.60
C ASP A 190 17.97 0.97 2.25
N ASN A 191 17.39 -0.21 2.44
CA ASN A 191 17.94 -1.44 1.87
C ASN A 191 17.61 -1.56 0.36
N TYR A 192 16.86 -0.59 -0.18
CA TYR A 192 16.21 -0.66 -1.48
C TYR A 192 16.58 0.47 -2.45
N GLU A 193 17.34 1.47 -1.99
CA GLU A 193 17.80 2.60 -2.80
C GLU A 193 19.32 2.54 -2.96
N THR A 194 19.81 2.66 -4.19
CA THR A 194 21.23 2.97 -4.42
C THR A 194 21.48 4.44 -4.05
N PRO A 195 22.47 4.75 -3.19
CA PRO A 195 22.73 6.11 -2.68
C PRO A 195 22.90 7.19 -3.76
N PHE A 196 23.26 6.80 -4.98
CA PHE A 196 23.55 7.71 -6.09
C PHE A 196 22.32 8.29 -6.78
N TYR A 197 21.11 7.76 -6.52
CA TYR A 197 19.88 8.15 -7.21
C TYR A 197 18.72 8.50 -6.28
N ALA A 198 18.95 8.57 -4.97
CA ALA A 198 17.92 9.00 -4.02
C ALA A 198 17.63 10.50 -4.26
N PRO A 199 16.38 10.91 -4.53
CA PRO A 199 16.03 12.32 -4.64
C PRO A 199 16.34 13.03 -3.32
N GLU A 200 16.91 14.25 -3.42
CA GLU A 200 17.31 15.02 -2.23
C GLU A 200 16.14 15.27 -1.28
N LEU A 201 16.39 15.06 0.01
CA LEU A 201 15.47 15.29 1.10
C LEU A 201 15.34 16.80 1.36
N GLY A 202 14.39 17.46 0.69
CA GLY A 202 13.92 18.78 1.08
C GLY A 202 12.92 18.66 2.22
N GLY A 203 13.37 18.68 3.48
CA GLY A 203 12.48 18.68 4.64
C GLY A 203 11.63 19.96 4.64
N SER A 204 10.35 19.83 4.29
CA SER A 204 9.47 20.99 4.15
C SER A 204 8.64 21.21 5.42
N GLU A 205 8.42 22.48 5.78
CA GLU A 205 7.53 22.91 6.86
C GLU A 205 6.10 22.34 6.69
N PHE A 206 5.70 22.08 5.44
CA PHE A 206 4.45 21.45 5.05
C PHE A 206 4.32 19.99 5.56
N GLU A 207 5.40 19.21 5.60
CA GLU A 207 5.40 17.83 6.09
C GLU A 207 5.20 17.75 7.61
N LEU A 208 5.83 18.67 8.36
CA LEU A 208 5.62 18.78 9.81
C LEU A 208 4.20 19.23 10.13
N HIS A 209 3.65 20.13 9.31
CA HIS A 209 2.25 20.51 9.43
C HIS A 209 1.30 19.33 9.16
N GLN A 210 1.60 18.47 8.18
CA GLN A 210 0.83 17.24 7.96
C GLN A 210 0.90 16.30 9.18
N LEU A 211 2.06 16.15 9.81
CA LEU A 211 2.23 15.30 10.98
C LEU A 211 1.37 15.77 12.17
N GLU A 212 1.34 17.07 12.43
CA GLU A 212 0.54 17.63 13.51
C GLU A 212 -0.97 17.62 13.20
N MET A 213 -1.37 18.07 12.00
CA MET A 213 -2.78 18.22 11.64
C MET A 213 -3.49 16.89 11.35
N ILE A 214 -2.83 15.97 10.67
CA ILE A 214 -3.45 14.72 10.19
C ILE A 214 -3.22 13.60 11.21
N LEU A 215 -2.00 13.45 11.71
CA LEU A 215 -1.67 12.36 12.63
C LEU A 215 -1.89 12.73 14.09
N LYS A 216 -2.09 14.02 14.41
CA LYS A 216 -2.19 14.52 15.80
C LYS A 216 -1.05 14.01 16.66
N LEU A 217 0.14 13.97 16.09
CA LEU A 217 1.36 13.60 16.78
C LEU A 217 2.18 14.87 16.95
N SER A 218 2.71 15.09 18.16
CA SER A 218 3.76 16.08 18.30
C SER A 218 5.05 15.55 17.65
N VAL A 219 5.92 16.47 17.23
CA VAL A 219 7.24 16.11 16.70
C VAL A 219 8.05 15.32 17.74
N ASP A 220 7.90 15.64 19.03
CA ASP A 220 8.63 14.98 20.11
C ASP A 220 8.11 13.57 20.40
N ASP A 221 6.79 13.35 20.40
CA ASP A 221 6.21 12.02 20.55
C ASP A 221 6.59 11.12 19.38
N PHE A 222 6.56 11.67 18.16
CA PHE A 222 6.97 10.96 16.97
C PHE A 222 8.44 10.52 17.05
N LYS A 223 9.35 11.43 17.44
CA LYS A 223 10.77 11.12 17.67
C LYS A 223 10.99 10.09 18.76
N ALA A 224 10.26 10.20 19.87
CA ALA A 224 10.38 9.30 21.00
C ALA A 224 9.95 7.88 20.61
N HIS A 225 8.85 7.74 19.86
CA HIS A 225 8.40 6.45 19.35
C HIS A 225 9.35 5.88 18.31
N ALA A 226 9.84 6.70 17.37
CA ALA A 226 10.79 6.25 16.36
C ALA A 226 12.05 5.62 16.97
N ARG A 227 12.51 6.07 18.14
CA ARG A 227 13.68 5.47 18.85
C ARG A 227 13.44 4.04 19.31
N THR A 228 12.19 3.63 19.50
CA THR A 228 11.86 2.28 19.95
C THR A 228 11.74 1.28 18.81
N LEU A 229 11.82 1.75 17.56
CA LEU A 229 11.58 0.93 16.38
C LEU A 229 12.86 0.26 15.90
N SER A 230 12.70 -0.98 15.44
CA SER A 230 13.79 -1.82 14.96
C SER A 230 13.96 -1.74 13.43
N SER A 231 12.94 -1.28 12.70
CA SER A 231 12.97 -1.22 11.24
C SER A 231 12.17 -0.06 10.63
N PRO A 232 12.47 0.34 9.38
CA PRO A 232 11.64 1.28 8.62
C PRO A 232 10.20 0.81 8.38
N ASP A 233 9.97 -0.51 8.34
CA ASP A 233 8.64 -1.09 8.15
C ASP A 233 7.77 -0.87 9.39
N GLU A 234 8.34 -1.01 10.59
CA GLU A 234 7.65 -0.69 11.84
C GLU A 234 7.23 0.79 11.90
N LEU A 235 8.06 1.70 11.35
CA LEU A 235 7.73 3.12 11.25
C LEU A 235 6.53 3.34 10.32
N SER A 236 6.49 2.65 9.18
CA SER A 236 5.37 2.70 8.24
C SER A 236 4.08 2.15 8.87
N VAL A 237 4.16 1.04 9.60
CA VAL A 237 3.03 0.47 10.34
C VAL A 237 2.56 1.42 11.45
N TYR A 238 3.46 2.09 12.16
CA TYR A 238 3.10 3.08 13.16
C TYR A 238 2.29 4.24 12.57
N ILE A 239 2.76 4.81 11.45
CA ILE A 239 2.04 5.87 10.73
C ILE A 239 0.68 5.38 10.24
N ALA A 240 0.62 4.19 9.64
CA ALA A 240 -0.63 3.59 9.18
C ALA A 240 -1.64 3.40 10.32
N ARG A 241 -1.19 2.95 11.50
CA ARG A 241 -2.05 2.82 12.69
C ARG A 241 -2.56 4.17 13.16
N GLN A 242 -1.74 5.21 13.12
CA GLN A 242 -2.16 6.54 13.51
C GLN A 242 -3.16 7.15 12.53
N LEU A 243 -2.93 6.99 11.21
CA LEU A 243 -3.91 7.35 10.18
C LEU A 243 -5.25 6.66 10.41
N MET A 244 -5.24 5.37 10.72
CA MET A 244 -6.46 4.61 11.00
C MET A 244 -7.19 5.07 12.25
N ARG A 245 -6.47 5.60 13.26
CA ARG A 245 -7.06 6.16 14.49
C ARG A 245 -7.65 7.55 14.29
N GLN A 246 -6.96 8.42 13.55
CA GLN A 246 -7.35 9.83 13.43
C GLN A 246 -8.29 10.09 12.25
N VAL A 247 -8.01 9.47 11.11
CA VAL A 247 -8.70 9.71 9.84
C VAL A 247 -9.58 8.52 9.47
N ALA A 248 -9.14 7.31 9.79
CA ALA A 248 -9.90 6.08 9.55
C ALA A 248 -10.30 5.90 8.06
N PRO A 249 -9.38 6.08 7.08
CA PRO A 249 -9.73 6.05 5.66
C PRO A 249 -10.32 4.70 5.22
N SER A 250 -11.11 4.74 4.16
CA SER A 250 -11.72 3.56 3.56
C SER A 250 -10.75 2.81 2.65
N LEU A 251 -9.75 3.47 2.07
CA LEU A 251 -8.68 2.85 1.29
C LEU A 251 -7.31 3.26 1.85
N LEU A 252 -6.54 2.28 2.29
CA LEU A 252 -5.18 2.47 2.79
C LEU A 252 -4.25 1.49 2.07
N TRP A 253 -3.18 2.00 1.49
CA TRP A 253 -2.10 1.19 0.92
C TRP A 253 -0.83 1.40 1.74
N ILE A 254 -0.17 0.31 2.13
CA ILE A 254 1.08 0.29 2.87
C ILE A 254 2.12 -0.48 2.06
#